data_AF-A0AA88HPV8-F1
#
_entry.id   AF-A0AA88HPV8-F1
#
_cell.length_a   1.000
_cell.length_b   1.000
_cell.length_c   1.000
_cell.angle_alpha   90.00
_cell.angle_beta   90.00
_cell.angle_gamma   90.00
#
_symmetry.space_group_name_H-M   'P 1'
#
loop_
_entity.id
_entity.type
_entity.pdbx_description
1 polymer ?
#
loop_
_entity_poly.entity_id
_entity_poly.type
_entity_poly.pdbx_seq_one_letter_code
_entity_poly.pdbx_strand_id
1 'polypeptide(L)'
;MTLSGKTVMYNLLREFKKASTVKDIRKTPLYSLISSEYKRNELTDEQTCKAQQELKHVADYLRCYFESSRKFHEIRLEYHGKTERTVEQTATMVGFKLPHDPK
;
A
#
# COMPACT_ATOMS: atom_id res chain seq x y z
N MET A 1 24.06 -1.81 -2.71
CA MET A 1 23.03 -1.78 -3.77
C MET A 1 22.34 -0.42 -3.77
N THR A 2 22.84 0.54 -4.55
CA THR A 2 22.20 1.84 -4.72
C THR A 2 21.02 1.67 -5.67
N LEU A 3 19.80 1.51 -5.11
CA LEU A 3 18.57 1.54 -5.89
C LEU A 3 18.48 2.89 -6.61
N SER A 4 18.57 2.85 -7.94
CA SER A 4 18.41 4.02 -8.82
C SER A 4 17.08 4.71 -8.52
N GLY A 5 17.06 6.06 -8.51
CA GLY A 5 15.85 6.84 -8.25
C GLY A 5 14.67 6.45 -9.16
N LYS A 6 14.95 6.04 -10.40
CA LYS A 6 13.92 5.53 -11.33
C LYS A 6 13.23 4.28 -10.78
N THR A 7 13.97 3.34 -10.21
CA THR A 7 13.42 2.11 -9.62
C THR A 7 12.50 2.41 -8.45
N VAL A 8 12.87 3.38 -7.60
CA VAL A 8 12.06 3.83 -6.47
C VAL A 8 10.74 4.43 -6.96
N MET A 9 10.80 5.28 -8.00
CA MET A 9 9.60 5.84 -8.64
C MET A 9 8.68 4.76 -9.21
N TYR A 10 9.22 3.77 -9.94
CA TYR A 10 8.40 2.69 -10.50
C TYR A 10 7.72 1.84 -9.42
N ASN A 11 8.44 1.53 -8.33
CA ASN A 11 7.89 0.76 -7.22
C ASN A 11 6.77 1.53 -6.51
N LEU A 12 6.93 2.84 -6.31
CA LEU A 12 5.89 3.71 -5.75
C LEU A 12 4.64 3.73 -6.64
N LEU A 13 4.81 3.93 -7.94
CA LEU A 13 3.69 3.93 -8.90
C LEU A 13 2.99 2.57 -8.97
N ARG A 14 3.73 1.47 -8.80
CA ARG A 14 3.17 0.12 -8.75
C ARG A 14 2.32 -0.10 -7.50
N GLU A 15 2.77 0.33 -6.32
CA GLU A 15 1.96 0.22 -5.11
C GLU A 15 0.75 1.17 -5.15
N PHE A 16 0.90 2.38 -5.70
CA PHE A 16 -0.22 3.27 -5.92
C PHE A 16 -1.28 2.64 -6.84
N LYS A 17 -0.88 1.95 -7.91
CA LYS A 17 -1.80 1.20 -8.78
C LYS A 17 -2.58 0.12 -8.04
N LYS A 18 -1.95 -0.55 -7.08
CA LYS A 18 -2.60 -1.62 -6.30
C LYS A 18 -3.56 -1.07 -5.25
N ALA A 19 -3.20 0.06 -4.63
CA ALA A 19 -4.02 0.70 -3.62
C ALA A 19 -5.19 1.51 -4.22
N SER A 20 -5.05 1.97 -5.45
CA SER A 20 -6.02 2.84 -6.13
C SER A 20 -6.85 2.08 -7.16
N THR A 21 -8.16 2.33 -7.18
CA THR A 21 -9.10 1.87 -8.22
C THR A 21 -9.06 2.74 -9.50
N VAL A 22 -8.16 3.73 -9.56
CA VAL A 22 -8.08 4.68 -10.68
C VAL A 22 -7.58 3.99 -11.96
N LYS A 23 -8.36 4.10 -13.05
CA LYS A 23 -8.04 3.53 -14.37
C LYS A 23 -6.75 4.10 -15.00
N ASP A 24 -6.45 5.38 -14.77
CA ASP A 24 -5.28 6.05 -15.33
C ASP A 24 -4.50 6.83 -14.28
N ILE A 25 -3.41 6.23 -13.82
CA ILE A 25 -2.51 6.79 -12.80
C ILE A 25 -1.88 8.09 -13.27
N ARG A 26 -1.64 8.23 -14.59
CA ARG A 26 -0.96 9.40 -15.17
C ARG A 26 -1.77 10.70 -15.03
N LYS A 27 -3.08 10.59 -14.85
CA LYS A 27 -3.98 11.73 -14.62
C LYS A 27 -4.13 12.11 -13.14
N THR A 28 -3.51 11.36 -12.25
CA THR A 28 -3.58 11.64 -10.82
C THR A 28 -2.62 12.78 -10.46
N PRO A 29 -3.03 13.75 -9.62
CA PRO A 29 -2.15 14.84 -9.17
C PRO A 29 -0.87 14.33 -8.49
N LEU A 30 -0.94 13.15 -7.87
CA LEU A 30 0.23 12.48 -7.30
C LEU A 30 1.28 12.13 -8.35
N TYR A 31 0.88 11.68 -9.55
CA TYR A 31 1.81 11.34 -10.62
C TYR A 31 2.51 12.58 -11.18
N SER A 32 1.77 13.68 -11.40
CA SER A 32 2.36 14.93 -11.87
C SER A 32 3.34 15.50 -10.84
N LEU A 33 2.99 15.47 -9.55
CA LEU A 33 3.85 15.93 -8.46
C LEU A 33 5.14 15.10 -8.41
N ILE A 34 5.03 13.77 -8.34
CA ILE A 34 6.22 12.91 -8.29
C ILE A 34 7.09 13.10 -9.53
N SER A 35 6.50 13.19 -10.73
CA SER A 35 7.25 13.39 -11.96
C SER A 35 7.98 14.73 -12.01
N SER A 36 7.36 15.83 -11.54
CA SER A 36 8.01 17.14 -11.46
C SER A 36 9.13 17.16 -10.42
N GLU A 37 8.91 16.54 -9.26
CA GLU A 37 9.91 16.40 -8.19
C GLU A 37 11.13 15.60 -8.65
N TYR A 38 10.93 14.50 -9.36
CA TYR A 38 12.03 13.70 -9.90
C TYR A 38 12.83 14.47 -10.96
N LYS A 39 12.16 15.17 -11.88
CA LYS A 39 12.84 16.00 -12.89
C LYS A 39 13.63 17.15 -12.28
N ARG A 40 13.08 17.80 -11.26
CA ARG A 40 13.75 18.90 -10.54
C ARG A 40 15.02 18.42 -9.83
N ASN A 41 14.99 17.24 -9.24
CA ASN A 41 16.14 16.65 -8.56
C ASN A 41 17.15 15.97 -9.50
N GLU A 42 16.80 15.71 -10.77
CA GLU A 42 17.71 15.21 -11.82
C GLU A 42 18.54 16.34 -12.45
N LEU A 43 18.01 17.58 -12.49
CA LEU A 43 18.66 18.73 -13.15
C LEU A 43 19.61 19.53 -12.25
N THR A 44 19.63 19.29 -10.94
CA THR A 44 20.32 20.15 -9.98
C THR A 44 21.47 19.40 -9.29
N ASP A 45 22.66 19.38 -9.91
CA ASP A 45 23.80 18.55 -9.46
C ASP A 45 24.41 18.96 -8.10
N GLU A 46 24.32 20.24 -7.70
CA GLU A 46 24.94 20.73 -6.45
C GLU A 46 24.14 20.43 -5.15
N GLN A 47 22.85 20.08 -5.25
CA GLN A 47 22.02 19.69 -4.09
C GLN A 47 21.72 18.18 -4.02
N THR A 48 22.34 17.41 -4.92
CA THR A 48 22.01 16.00 -5.20
C THR A 48 22.01 15.07 -4.00
N CYS A 49 23.01 15.15 -3.12
CA CYS A 49 23.16 14.10 -2.12
C CYS A 49 22.02 14.11 -1.08
N LYS A 50 21.63 15.30 -0.60
CA LYS A 50 20.58 15.43 0.41
C LYS A 50 19.18 15.37 -0.20
N ALA A 51 18.94 16.09 -1.30
CA ALA A 51 17.62 16.13 -1.94
C ALA A 51 17.22 14.77 -2.55
N GLN A 52 18.16 14.00 -3.12
CA GLN A 52 17.86 12.66 -3.62
C GLN A 52 17.56 11.67 -2.49
N GLN A 53 18.26 11.80 -1.36
CA GLN A 53 17.95 11.02 -0.16
C GLN A 53 16.57 11.37 0.38
N GLU A 54 16.23 12.66 0.49
CA GLU A 54 14.91 13.13 0.91
C GLU A 54 13.79 12.61 -0.01
N LEU A 55 13.96 12.71 -1.33
CA LEU A 55 12.98 12.21 -2.29
C LEU A 55 12.80 10.69 -2.19
N LYS A 56 13.89 9.96 -1.99
CA LYS A 56 13.85 8.52 -1.75
C LYS A 56 13.12 8.19 -0.45
N HIS A 57 13.41 8.91 0.63
CA HIS A 57 12.71 8.77 1.90
C HIS A 57 11.21 9.05 1.78
N VAL A 58 10.82 10.12 1.07
CA VAL A 58 9.43 10.45 0.81
C VAL A 58 8.75 9.35 -0.02
N ALA A 59 9.42 8.83 -1.05
CA ALA A 59 8.88 7.76 -1.86
C ALA A 59 8.71 6.45 -1.06
N ASP A 60 9.66 6.11 -0.19
CA ASP A 60 9.58 4.96 0.70
C ASP A 60 8.48 5.13 1.77
N TYR A 61 8.31 6.33 2.32
CA TYR A 61 7.23 6.67 3.23
C TYR A 61 5.86 6.49 2.57
N LEU A 62 5.66 7.06 1.38
CA LEU A 62 4.42 6.93 0.63
C LEU A 62 4.14 5.46 0.25
N ARG A 63 5.18 4.71 -0.14
CA ARG A 63 5.06 3.27 -0.40
C ARG A 63 4.55 2.53 0.83
N CYS A 64 5.16 2.76 1.99
CA CYS A 64 4.75 2.16 3.25
C CYS A 64 3.29 2.50 3.60
N TYR A 65 2.91 3.76 3.41
CA TYR A 65 1.54 4.23 3.65
C TYR A 65 0.50 3.54 2.74
N PHE A 66 0.77 3.40 1.44
CA PHE A 66 -0.15 2.69 0.55
C PHE A 66 -0.23 1.19 0.86
N GLU A 67 0.89 0.58 1.23
CA GLU A 67 0.93 -0.81 1.66
C GLU A 67 0.12 -1.03 2.94
N SER A 68 0.29 -0.17 3.96
CA SER A 68 -0.44 -0.26 5.22
C SER A 68 -1.93 -0.02 5.01
N SER A 69 -2.32 0.91 4.14
CA SER A 69 -3.72 1.17 3.79
C SER A 69 -4.39 -0.05 3.15
N ARG A 70 -3.69 -0.76 2.26
CA ARG A 70 -4.20 -2.02 1.67
C ARG A 70 -4.41 -3.09 2.73
N LYS A 71 -3.39 -3.35 3.55
CA LYS A 71 -3.48 -4.34 4.65
C LYS A 71 -4.58 -3.98 5.65
N PHE A 72 -4.72 -2.70 5.98
CA PHE A 72 -5.79 -2.21 6.83
C PHE A 72 -7.16 -2.49 6.20
N HIS A 73 -7.32 -2.29 4.90
CA HIS A 73 -8.56 -2.62 4.21
C HIS A 73 -8.87 -4.12 4.24
N GLU A 74 -7.86 -4.98 4.01
CA GLU A 74 -7.99 -6.44 4.10
C GLU A 74 -8.45 -6.89 5.50
N ILE A 75 -7.75 -6.41 6.55
CA ILE A 75 -8.11 -6.69 7.96
C ILE A 75 -9.50 -6.13 8.27
N ARG A 76 -9.80 -4.91 7.82
CA ARG A 76 -11.12 -4.32 8.02
C ARG A 76 -12.20 -5.18 7.38
N LEU A 77 -12.04 -5.67 6.15
CA LEU A 77 -13.02 -6.57 5.55
C LEU A 77 -13.17 -7.89 6.31
N GLU A 78 -12.07 -8.42 6.85
CA GLU A 78 -12.09 -9.69 7.56
C GLU A 78 -12.75 -9.61 8.95
N TYR A 79 -12.59 -8.49 9.65
CA TYR A 79 -12.97 -8.33 11.05
C TYR A 79 -14.04 -7.25 11.32
N HIS A 80 -14.16 -6.22 10.48
CA HIS A 80 -15.11 -5.12 10.67
C HIS A 80 -16.48 -5.50 10.11
N GLY A 81 -17.48 -5.62 10.99
CA GLY A 81 -18.85 -6.00 10.64
C GLY A 81 -19.23 -7.44 11.04
N LYS A 82 -18.29 -8.23 11.58
CA LYS A 82 -18.60 -9.46 12.32
C LYS A 82 -18.92 -9.10 13.77
N THR A 83 -19.99 -8.34 13.98
CA THR A 83 -20.62 -8.23 15.30
C THR A 83 -21.07 -9.61 15.73
N GLU A 84 -20.49 -10.11 16.83
CA GLU A 84 -20.66 -11.44 17.45
C GLU A 84 -20.76 -12.61 16.45
N ARG A 85 -19.65 -13.35 16.28
CA ARG A 85 -19.66 -14.61 15.52
C ARG A 85 -20.70 -15.57 16.11
N THR A 86 -21.51 -16.20 15.29
CA THR A 86 -22.52 -17.14 15.76
C THR A 86 -21.87 -18.36 16.44
N VAL A 87 -22.63 -19.05 17.29
CA VAL A 87 -22.16 -20.25 18.02
C VAL A 87 -21.63 -21.32 17.04
N GLU A 88 -22.28 -21.47 15.89
CA GLU A 88 -21.87 -22.37 14.79
C GLU A 88 -20.51 -22.01 14.17
N GLN A 89 -20.31 -20.73 13.84
CA GLN A 89 -19.04 -20.24 13.31
C GLN A 89 -17.90 -20.41 14.30
N THR A 90 -18.20 -20.19 15.59
CA THR A 90 -17.22 -20.38 16.66
C THR A 90 -16.90 -21.86 16.87
N ALA A 91 -17.90 -22.74 16.93
CA ALA A 91 -17.73 -24.18 17.07
C ALA A 91 -16.89 -24.77 15.92
N THR A 92 -17.16 -24.36 14.68
CA THR A 92 -16.41 -24.79 13.50
C THR A 92 -14.95 -24.34 13.55
N MET A 93 -14.68 -23.11 14.04
CA MET A 93 -13.31 -22.59 14.17
C MET A 93 -12.47 -23.36 15.19
N VAL A 94 -13.09 -23.85 16.27
CA VAL A 94 -12.40 -24.62 17.33
C VAL A 94 -12.46 -26.14 17.11
N GLY A 95 -13.11 -26.60 16.02
CA GLY A 95 -13.20 -28.02 15.67
C GLY A 95 -14.29 -28.80 16.42
N PHE A 96 -15.28 -28.13 17.01
CA PHE A 96 -16.45 -28.76 17.61
C PHE A 96 -17.61 -28.85 16.61
N LYS A 97 -18.30 -30.00 16.60
CA LYS A 97 -19.59 -30.17 15.92
C LYS A 97 -20.72 -29.71 16.84
N LEU A 98 -21.78 -29.12 16.28
CA LEU A 98 -22.95 -28.79 17.10
C LEU A 98 -23.75 -30.07 17.42
N PRO A 99 -24.45 -30.12 18.57
CA PRO A 99 -25.26 -31.29 18.95
C PRO A 99 -26.38 -31.65 17.97
N HIS A 100 -26.68 -30.80 16.99
CA HIS A 100 -27.70 -31.00 15.96
C HIS A 100 -27.15 -31.43 14.59
N ASP A 101 -25.82 -31.50 14.41
CA ASP A 101 -25.24 -32.01 13.17
C ASP A 101 -25.37 -33.54 13.10
N PRO A 102 -25.76 -34.10 11.93
CA PRO A 102 -25.79 -35.55 11.77
C PRO A 102 -24.37 -36.12 11.92
N LYS A 103 -24.28 -37.25 12.64
CA LYS A 103 -23.00 -37.87 13.05
C LYS A 103 -22.06 -38.13 11.87
#